data_AF-A0A228JIJ9-F1
#
_entry.id   AF-A0A228JIJ9-F1
#
_cell.length_a   1.000
_cell.length_b   1.000
_cell.length_c   1.000
_cell.angle_alpha   90.00
_cell.angle_beta   90.00
_cell.angle_gamma   90.00
#
_symmetry.space_group_name_H-M   'P 1'
#
loop_
_entity.id
_entity.type
_entity.pdbx_description
1 polymer ?
#
loop_
_entity_poly.entity_id
_entity_poly.type
_entity_poly.pdbx_seq_one_letter_code
_entity_poly.pdbx_strand_id
1 'polypeptide(L)'
;MVGSESAEYFMLRLGTPHPTWALTDDSNMIGIGDCDGVVSALFELDRNQIARIRALGQSVERIRCICDRAGRELHFYLHGRQVSPGMWAGVASADPDYLPTAAMIATWTVPQQPCDAFKFPSARARLVASVSPA
;
A
#
# COMPACT_ATOMS: atom_id res chain seq x y z
N MET A 1 4.64 -5.40 -27.52
CA MET A 1 4.48 -5.59 -26.06
C MET A 1 3.06 -5.13 -25.76
N VAL A 2 2.12 -6.05 -25.57
CA VAL A 2 0.79 -5.68 -25.05
C VAL A 2 1.05 -5.24 -23.62
N GLY A 3 0.75 -3.99 -23.27
CA GLY A 3 0.90 -3.51 -21.91
C GLY A 3 0.07 -4.37 -20.99
N SER A 4 0.63 -4.85 -19.88
CA SER A 4 -0.18 -5.52 -18.86
C SER A 4 -1.13 -4.49 -18.24
N GLU A 5 -2.35 -4.89 -17.89
CA GLU A 5 -3.33 -3.98 -17.28
C GLU A 5 -2.76 -3.28 -16.04
N SER A 6 -1.91 -3.97 -15.28
CA SER A 6 -1.19 -3.41 -14.14
C SER A 6 -0.19 -2.33 -14.52
N ALA A 7 0.56 -2.50 -15.62
CA ALA A 7 1.49 -1.48 -16.10
C ALA A 7 0.73 -0.21 -16.53
N GLU A 8 -0.40 -0.39 -17.23
CA GLU A 8 -1.27 0.73 -17.61
C GLU A 8 -1.87 1.41 -16.39
N TYR A 9 -2.35 0.64 -15.40
CA TYR A 9 -2.87 1.20 -14.16
C TYR A 9 -1.80 2.00 -13.40
N PHE A 10 -0.61 1.44 -13.23
CA PHE A 10 0.49 2.14 -12.54
C PHE A 10 0.87 3.44 -13.25
N MET A 11 1.06 3.40 -14.56
CA MET A 11 1.40 4.62 -15.32
C MET A 11 0.27 5.65 -15.32
N LEU A 12 -0.97 5.25 -15.61
CA LEU A 12 -2.07 6.19 -15.83
C LEU A 12 -2.69 6.69 -14.53
N ARG A 13 -2.68 5.89 -13.45
CA ARG A 13 -3.26 6.29 -12.16
C ARG A 13 -2.28 6.69 -11.10
N LEU A 14 -1.07 6.14 -11.12
CA LEU A 14 -0.06 6.43 -10.10
C LEU A 14 1.09 7.28 -10.65
N GLY A 15 1.13 7.50 -11.97
CA GLY A 15 2.13 8.36 -12.62
C GLY A 15 3.53 7.74 -12.68
N THR A 16 3.68 6.46 -12.34
CA THR A 16 4.97 5.77 -12.29
C THR A 16 4.80 4.30 -12.67
N PRO A 17 5.75 3.68 -13.39
CA PRO A 17 5.70 2.24 -13.68
C PRO A 17 6.08 1.40 -12.45
N HIS A 18 6.68 2.03 -11.43
CA HIS A 18 7.25 1.39 -10.26
C HIS A 18 6.79 2.08 -8.96
N PRO A 19 5.50 2.03 -8.63
CA PRO A 19 4.96 2.68 -7.44
C PRO A 19 5.50 2.05 -6.15
N THR A 20 5.60 2.84 -5.09
CA THR A 20 5.97 2.33 -3.75
C THR A 20 4.80 1.57 -3.14
N TRP A 21 5.08 0.70 -2.17
CA TRP A 21 4.03 0.06 -1.39
C TRP A 21 4.41 -0.07 0.08
N ALA A 22 3.40 -0.12 0.93
CA ALA A 22 3.55 -0.38 2.36
C ALA A 22 2.41 -1.26 2.89
N LEU A 23 2.75 -2.11 3.87
CA LEU A 23 1.82 -2.95 4.61
C LEU A 23 2.16 -2.90 6.10
N THR A 24 1.13 -2.78 6.94
CA THR A 24 1.22 -2.89 8.39
C THR A 24 0.71 -4.26 8.88
N ASP A 25 1.09 -4.65 10.09
CA ASP A 25 0.67 -5.93 10.70
C ASP A 25 -0.79 -5.96 11.16
N ASP A 26 -1.38 -4.79 11.40
CA ASP A 26 -2.76 -4.61 11.85
C ASP A 26 -3.81 -4.60 10.72
N SER A 27 -3.38 -4.63 9.46
CA SER A 27 -4.25 -4.52 8.29
C SER A 27 -3.91 -5.53 7.19
N ASN A 28 -4.93 -5.94 6.43
CA ASN A 28 -4.78 -6.72 5.20
C ASN A 28 -4.85 -5.83 3.94
N MET A 29 -4.82 -4.51 4.14
CA MET A 29 -4.80 -3.54 3.05
C MET A 29 -3.36 -3.17 2.73
N ILE A 30 -2.97 -3.34 1.47
CA ILE A 30 -1.71 -2.80 0.97
C ILE A 30 -1.95 -1.38 0.45
N GLY A 31 -1.14 -0.45 0.93
CA GLY A 31 -1.09 0.92 0.39
C GLY A 31 -0.11 0.97 -0.76
N ILE A 32 -0.52 1.54 -1.89
CA ILE A 32 0.32 1.80 -3.05
C ILE A 32 0.46 3.32 -3.22
N GLY A 33 1.71 3.78 -3.26
CA GLY A 33 2.07 5.17 -3.43
C GLY A 33 2.14 5.59 -4.90
N ASP A 34 1.88 6.86 -5.18
CA ASP A 34 2.14 7.49 -6.48
C ASP A 34 3.62 7.90 -6.66
N CYS A 35 3.91 8.65 -7.71
CA CYS A 35 5.25 9.19 -7.99
C CYS A 35 5.83 10.05 -6.87
N ASP A 36 5.00 10.69 -6.04
CA ASP A 36 5.41 11.51 -4.90
C ASP A 36 5.54 10.68 -3.61
N GLY A 37 5.25 9.37 -3.68
CA GLY A 37 5.26 8.45 -2.56
C GLY A 37 4.06 8.61 -1.62
N VAL A 38 3.04 9.37 -2.03
CA VAL A 38 1.79 9.52 -1.29
C VAL A 38 0.89 8.33 -1.58
N VAL A 39 0.33 7.70 -0.54
CA VAL A 39 -0.59 6.57 -0.72
C VAL A 39 -1.81 7.03 -1.53
N SER A 40 -1.90 6.54 -2.76
CA SER A 40 -2.89 6.96 -3.76
C SER A 40 -3.84 5.82 -4.16
N ALA A 41 -3.53 4.58 -3.77
CA ALA A 41 -4.44 3.45 -3.87
C ALA A 41 -4.31 2.49 -2.68
N LEU A 42 -5.42 1.84 -2.32
CA LEU A 42 -5.49 0.78 -1.32
C LEU A 42 -6.07 -0.47 -1.97
N PHE A 43 -5.42 -1.61 -1.78
CA PHE A 43 -5.90 -2.90 -2.27
C PHE A 43 -6.05 -3.87 -1.12
N GLU A 44 -7.17 -4.60 -1.12
CA GLU A 44 -7.30 -5.78 -0.26
C GLU A 44 -6.60 -6.94 -0.95
N LEU A 45 -5.66 -7.57 -0.26
CA LEU A 45 -5.02 -8.79 -0.74
C LEU A 45 -5.62 -10.00 -0.02
N ASP A 46 -5.61 -11.15 -0.70
CA ASP A 46 -6.06 -12.38 -0.05
C ASP A 46 -5.10 -12.80 1.09
N ARG A 47 -5.62 -13.63 1.99
CA ARG A 47 -4.91 -14.05 3.21
C ARG A 47 -3.58 -14.75 2.93
N ASN A 48 -3.48 -15.51 1.84
CA ASN A 48 -2.24 -16.20 1.47
C ASN A 48 -1.21 -15.20 0.96
N GLN A 49 -1.61 -14.22 0.15
CA GLN A 49 -0.73 -13.13 -0.29
C GLN A 49 -0.22 -12.33 0.93
N ILE A 50 -1.09 -11.95 1.85
CA ILE A 50 -0.72 -11.24 3.09
C ILE A 50 0.25 -12.06 3.94
N ALA A 51 -0.01 -13.35 4.13
CA ALA A 51 0.88 -14.23 4.89
C ALA A 51 2.28 -14.30 4.29
N ARG A 52 2.40 -14.32 2.95
CA ARG A 52 3.69 -14.30 2.25
C ARG A 52 4.42 -12.97 2.44
N ILE A 53 3.72 -11.84 2.40
CA ILE A 53 4.34 -10.53 2.65
C ILE A 53 4.82 -10.44 4.10
N ARG A 54 4.02 -10.90 5.07
CA ARG A 54 4.40 -10.89 6.48
C ARG A 54 5.52 -11.87 6.83
N ALA A 55 5.75 -12.88 6.00
CA ALA A 55 6.86 -13.81 6.13
C ALA A 55 8.20 -13.22 5.62
N LEU A 56 8.19 -12.08 4.94
CA LEU A 56 9.41 -11.42 4.48
C LEU A 56 10.28 -10.99 5.66
N GLY A 57 11.56 -11.31 5.57
CA GLY A 57 12.59 -10.85 6.50
C GLY A 57 13.22 -9.53 6.08
N GLN A 58 14.47 -9.31 6.50
CA GLN A 58 15.22 -8.09 6.16
C GLN A 58 15.84 -8.11 4.76
N SER A 59 15.82 -9.24 4.07
CA SER A 59 16.29 -9.36 2.69
C SER A 59 15.21 -8.92 1.71
N VAL A 60 15.62 -8.33 0.59
CA VAL A 60 14.69 -7.98 -0.50
C VAL A 60 14.27 -9.25 -1.22
N GLU A 61 12.97 -9.49 -1.28
CA GLU A 61 12.38 -10.62 -1.96
C GLU A 61 11.26 -10.16 -2.91
N ARG A 62 10.84 -11.06 -3.80
CA ARG A 62 9.80 -10.82 -4.79
C ARG A 62 8.59 -11.71 -4.53
N ILE A 63 7.41 -11.11 -4.44
CA ILE A 63 6.13 -11.79 -4.28
C ILE A 63 5.25 -11.47 -5.49
N ARG A 64 4.69 -12.50 -6.12
CA ARG A 64 3.65 -12.32 -7.13
C ARG A 64 2.32 -11.98 -6.45
N CYS A 65 1.67 -10.94 -6.92
CA CYS A 65 0.40 -10.46 -6.42
C CYS A 65 -0.68 -10.39 -7.49
N ILE A 66 -1.91 -10.61 -7.04
CA ILE A 66 -3.13 -10.53 -7.84
C ILE A 66 -4.17 -9.79 -7.00
N CYS A 67 -4.75 -8.72 -7.52
CA CYS A 67 -5.87 -8.05 -6.87
C CYS A 67 -6.99 -7.72 -7.85
N ASP A 68 -8.24 -7.78 -7.38
CA ASP A 68 -9.37 -7.25 -8.13
C ASP A 68 -9.54 -5.77 -7.82
N ARG A 69 -9.67 -4.95 -8.87
CA ARG A 69 -10.03 -3.55 -8.75
C ARG A 69 -11.10 -3.20 -9.76
N ALA A 70 -12.31 -2.97 -9.26
CA ALA A 70 -13.46 -2.58 -10.08
C ALA A 70 -13.75 -3.60 -11.20
N GLY A 71 -13.63 -4.90 -10.90
CA GLY A 71 -13.85 -5.99 -11.85
C GLY A 71 -12.72 -6.20 -12.85
N ARG A 72 -11.54 -5.63 -12.58
CA ARG A 72 -10.31 -5.85 -13.35
C ARG A 72 -9.27 -6.53 -12.47
N GLU A 73 -8.72 -7.62 -12.95
CA GLU A 73 -7.70 -8.37 -12.24
C GLU A 73 -6.31 -7.82 -12.59
N LEU A 74 -5.66 -7.20 -11.61
CA LEU A 74 -4.30 -6.67 -11.76
C LEU A 74 -3.29 -7.71 -11.29
N HIS A 75 -2.37 -8.09 -12.17
CA HIS A 75 -1.23 -8.95 -11.87
C HIS A 75 0.08 -8.15 -11.81
N PHE A 76 0.78 -8.20 -10.68
CA PHE A 76 2.05 -7.50 -10.52
C PHE A 76 2.95 -8.22 -9.51
N TYR A 77 4.14 -7.70 -9.31
CA TYR A 77 5.16 -8.21 -8.41
C TYR A 77 5.47 -7.15 -7.36
N LEU A 78 5.43 -7.55 -6.09
CA LEU A 78 5.93 -6.76 -4.98
C LEU A 78 7.38 -7.13 -4.73
N HIS A 79 8.27 -6.16 -4.86
CA HIS A 79 9.67 -6.28 -4.45
C HIS A 79 9.83 -5.51 -3.15
N GLY A 80 10.20 -6.17 -2.06
CA GLY A 80 10.32 -5.50 -0.77
C GLY A 80 10.83 -6.38 0.34
N ARG A 81 10.79 -5.84 1.55
CA ARG A 81 11.31 -6.47 2.76
C ARG A 81 10.60 -5.93 3.99
N GLN A 82 10.84 -6.55 5.14
CA GLN A 82 10.55 -5.95 6.43
C GLN A 82 11.49 -4.77 6.68
N VAL A 83 10.90 -3.60 6.94
CA VAL A 83 11.64 -2.36 7.21
C VAL A 83 11.70 -2.05 8.70
N SER A 84 10.71 -2.49 9.46
CA SER A 84 10.69 -2.48 10.93
C SER A 84 9.72 -3.54 11.47
N PRO A 85 9.74 -3.85 12.79
CA PRO A 85 8.74 -4.74 13.38
C PRO A 85 7.32 -4.27 13.04
N GLY A 86 6.51 -5.16 12.45
CA GLY A 86 5.14 -4.86 12.05
C GLY A 86 4.99 -4.03 10.76
N MET A 87 6.07 -3.71 10.03
CA MET A 87 5.99 -2.94 8.79
C MET A 87 6.85 -3.51 7.66
N TRP A 88 6.22 -3.63 6.49
CA TRP A 88 6.84 -4.06 5.25
C TRP A 88 6.66 -2.97 4.19
N ALA A 89 7.68 -2.77 3.38
CA ALA A 89 7.63 -1.78 2.32
C ALA A 89 8.48 -2.21 1.13
N GLY A 90 8.22 -1.58 -0.01
CA GLY A 90 8.93 -1.88 -1.23
C GLY A 90 8.44 -1.09 -2.45
N VAL A 91 8.68 -1.66 -3.61
CA VAL A 91 8.24 -1.17 -4.92
C VAL A 91 7.47 -2.27 -5.64
N ALA A 92 6.38 -1.90 -6.29
CA ALA A 92 5.61 -2.79 -7.14
C ALA A 92 6.03 -2.62 -8.60
N SER A 93 5.97 -3.70 -9.38
CA SER A 93 6.24 -3.66 -10.82
C SER A 93 5.36 -4.67 -11.54
N ALA A 94 4.90 -4.32 -12.73
CA ALA A 94 4.21 -5.27 -13.59
C ALA A 94 5.19 -6.16 -14.39
N ASP A 95 6.48 -5.81 -14.39
CA ASP A 95 7.55 -6.56 -15.04
C ASP A 95 8.14 -7.61 -14.07
N PRO A 96 8.09 -8.92 -14.41
CA PRO A 96 8.67 -9.97 -13.58
C PRO A 96 10.18 -9.87 -13.40
N ASP A 97 10.89 -9.31 -14.38
CA ASP A 97 12.35 -9.23 -14.41
C ASP A 97 12.88 -7.91 -13.82
N TYR A 98 11.98 -7.08 -13.29
CA TYR A 98 12.33 -5.85 -12.61
C TYR A 98 13.21 -6.11 -11.39
N LEU A 99 14.29 -5.34 -11.27
CA LEU A 99 15.20 -5.36 -10.14
C LEU A 99 15.30 -3.95 -9.54
N PRO A 100 14.84 -3.73 -8.30
CA PRO A 100 15.02 -2.46 -7.61
C PRO A 100 16.50 -2.12 -7.46
N THR A 101 16.88 -0.88 -7.76
CA THR A 101 18.25 -0.42 -7.56
C THR A 101 18.55 -0.23 -6.07
N ALA A 102 19.83 -0.29 -5.68
CA ALA A 102 20.25 -0.05 -4.30
C ALA A 102 19.77 1.32 -3.76
N ALA A 103 19.77 2.34 -4.62
CA ALA A 103 19.27 3.67 -4.27
C ALA A 103 17.76 3.67 -3.95
N MET A 104 16.96 2.92 -4.71
CA MET A 104 15.53 2.76 -4.43
C MET A 104 15.28 1.95 -3.15
N ILE A 105 16.06 0.90 -2.90
CA ILE A 105 15.93 0.10 -1.67
C ILE A 105 16.24 0.94 -0.42
N ALA A 106 17.15 1.90 -0.53
CA ALA A 106 17.52 2.78 0.57
C ALA A 106 16.39 3.75 0.98
N THR A 107 15.41 4.02 0.12
CA THR A 107 14.28 4.90 0.45
C THR A 107 13.16 4.19 1.21
N TRP A 108 13.15 2.86 1.24
CA TRP A 108 12.15 2.05 1.96
C TRP A 108 12.39 2.18 3.46
N THR A 109 11.83 3.22 4.03
CA THR A 109 11.96 3.58 5.43
C THR A 109 10.58 3.68 6.06
N VAL A 110 10.56 3.53 7.38
CA VAL A 110 9.34 3.77 8.16
C VAL A 110 8.94 5.24 7.99
N PRO A 111 7.67 5.56 7.72
CA PRO A 111 7.20 6.94 7.75
C PRO A 111 7.62 7.57 9.08
N GLN A 112 8.44 8.62 9.05
CA GLN A 112 9.07 9.19 10.25
C GLN A 112 8.10 9.93 11.18
N GLN A 113 6.80 9.92 10.91
CA GLN A 113 5.83 10.58 11.77
C GLN A 113 4.46 9.91 11.69
N PRO A 114 3.80 9.63 12.83
CA PRO A 114 2.36 9.49 12.80
C PRO A 114 1.82 10.82 12.29
N CYS A 115 1.07 10.79 11.21
CA CYS A 115 0.48 11.99 10.64
C CYS A 115 -0.46 12.60 11.69
N ASP A 116 -0.04 13.68 12.35
CA ASP A 116 -0.87 14.54 13.21
C ASP A 116 -2.06 15.15 12.45
N ALA A 117 -2.22 14.83 11.16
CA ALA A 117 -3.33 15.22 10.30
C ALA A 117 -4.67 14.56 10.67
N PHE A 118 -4.69 13.50 11.50
CA PHE A 118 -5.92 12.94 12.06
C PHE A 118 -6.33 13.60 13.38
N LYS A 119 -6.26 14.93 13.48
CA LYS A 119 -7.10 15.64 14.43
C LYS A 119 -8.52 15.63 13.88
N PHE A 120 -9.28 14.58 14.21
CA PHE A 120 -10.74 14.67 14.15
C PHE A 120 -11.12 15.91 14.96
N PRO A 121 -11.80 16.92 14.39
CA PRO A 121 -12.40 17.94 15.22
C PRO A 121 -13.31 17.19 16.17
N SER A 122 -13.02 17.27 17.47
CA SER A 122 -13.90 16.77 18.50
C SER A 122 -15.16 17.62 18.43
N ALA A 123 -16.09 17.20 17.57
CA ALA A 123 -17.46 17.67 17.62
C ALA A 123 -17.98 17.16 18.97
N ARG A 124 -17.88 18.00 19.99
CA ARG A 124 -18.75 17.90 21.16
C ARG A 124 -20.17 18.06 20.63
N ALA A 125 -20.77 16.96 20.23
CA ALA A 125 -22.21 16.87 20.08
C ALA A 125 -22.78 17.18 21.47
N ARG A 126 -23.18 18.45 21.69
CA ARG A 126 -24.13 18.76 22.75
C ARG A 126 -25.41 18.04 22.36
N LEU A 127 -25.58 16.84 22.89
CA LEU A 127 -26.88 16.20 23.00
C LEU A 127 -27.78 17.14 23.81
N VAL A 128 -28.54 17.98 23.12
CA VAL A 128 -29.68 18.67 23.71
C VAL A 128 -30.78 17.62 23.74
N ALA A 129 -30.95 16.98 24.91
CA ALA A 129 -32.10 16.13 25.15
C ALA A 129 -33.35 17.01 25.21
N SER A 130 -34.19 16.92 24.19
CA SER A 130 -35.53 17.49 24.21
C SER A 130 -36.40 16.67 25.16
N VAL A 131 -36.77 17.25 26.30
CA VAL A 131 -37.80 16.69 27.19
C VAL A 131 -39.15 17.17 26.71
N SER A 132 -40.01 16.24 26.27
CA SER A 132 -41.44 16.52 26.02
C SER A 132 -42.19 16.66 27.36
N PRO A 133 -43.04 17.68 27.54
CA PRO A 133 -43.94 17.74 28.68
C PRO A 133 -45.15 16.81 28.45
N ALA A 134 -45.57 16.15 29.53
CA ALA A 134 -46.84 15.44 29.64
C ALA A 134 -47.99 16.41 29.96
#